data_AF-A0A3D5HML4-F1
#
_entry.id   AF-A0A3D5HML4-F1
#
_cell.length_a   1.000
_cell.length_b   1.000
_cell.length_c   1.000
_cell.angle_alpha   90.00
_cell.angle_beta   90.00
_cell.angle_gamma   90.00
#
_symmetry.space_group_name_H-M   'P 1'
#
loop_
_entity.id
_entity.type
_entity.pdbx_description
1 polymer ?
#
loop_
_entity_poly.entity_id
_entity_poly.type
_entity_poly.pdbx_seq_one_letter_code
_entity_poly.pdbx_strand_id
1 'polypeptide(L)'
;MYKILKVKVSSDVDVNGTCSQGDISTNYNDLVDTFGKPSREDQDKVNVEWDILFTIIDEGSDIERTVVATIYDWKLPSAPLGQYHWHIGGYSPESVDLVRQYLYEIITNEGERK
;
A
#
# COMPACT_ATOMS: atom_id res chain seq x y z
N MET A 1 -1.34 -12.49 -14.62
CA MET A 1 -0.85 -12.12 -13.27
C MET A 1 0.20 -11.02 -13.44
N TYR A 2 0.36 -10.08 -12.51
CA TYR A 2 1.41 -9.05 -12.61
C TYR A 2 2.65 -9.48 -11.84
N LYS A 3 3.83 -9.07 -12.29
CA LYS A 3 5.06 -9.19 -11.49
C LYS A 3 5.46 -7.80 -10.99
N ILE A 4 5.60 -7.67 -9.66
CA ILE A 4 6.11 -6.46 -9.02
C ILE A 4 7.62 -6.41 -9.18
N LEU A 5 8.13 -5.34 -9.77
CA LEU A 5 9.55 -5.12 -10.00
C LEU A 5 10.14 -4.19 -8.94
N LYS A 6 9.39 -3.14 -8.57
CA LYS A 6 9.83 -2.12 -7.62
C LYS A 6 8.64 -1.55 -6.87
N VAL A 7 8.86 -1.23 -5.60
CA VAL A 7 7.92 -0.48 -4.76
C VAL A 7 8.64 0.76 -4.25
N LYS A 8 8.05 1.94 -4.50
CA LYS A 8 8.52 3.22 -3.93
C LYS A 8 7.45 3.75 -2.99
N VAL A 9 7.85 4.10 -1.77
CA VAL A 9 7.00 4.75 -0.77
C VAL A 9 7.58 6.12 -0.47
N SER A 10 6.82 7.19 -0.73
CA SER A 10 7.27 8.58 -0.54
C SER A 10 6.14 9.57 -0.78
N SER A 11 6.14 10.68 -0.03
CA SER A 11 5.22 11.82 -0.22
C SER A 11 5.30 12.48 -1.61
N ASP A 12 6.33 12.19 -2.41
CA ASP A 12 6.52 12.71 -3.77
C ASP A 12 5.74 11.90 -4.83
N VAL A 13 5.06 10.81 -4.43
CA VAL A 13 4.18 10.07 -5.34
C VAL A 13 2.91 10.89 -5.56
N ASP A 14 2.53 11.11 -6.82
CA ASP A 14 1.31 11.85 -7.15
C ASP A 14 0.08 10.97 -6.90
N VAL A 15 -0.54 11.19 -5.75
CA VAL A 15 -1.75 10.50 -5.30
C VAL A 15 -3.02 11.35 -5.51
N ASN A 16 -2.90 12.52 -6.15
CA ASN A 16 -4.04 13.42 -6.32
C ASN A 16 -5.09 12.83 -7.26
N GLY A 17 -6.35 12.95 -6.87
CA GLY A 17 -7.47 12.40 -7.65
C GLY A 17 -7.61 10.88 -7.54
N THR A 18 -6.80 10.21 -6.70
CA THR A 18 -7.10 8.84 -6.27
C THR A 18 -8.39 8.82 -5.43
N CYS A 19 -9.02 7.66 -5.36
CA CYS A 19 -10.20 7.43 -4.52
C CYS A 19 -10.13 6.05 -3.87
N SER A 20 -10.99 5.80 -2.87
CA SER A 20 -11.07 4.48 -2.21
C SER A 20 -11.43 3.40 -3.23
N GLN A 21 -10.56 2.42 -3.39
CA GLN A 21 -10.74 1.26 -4.27
C GLN A 21 -11.05 -0.01 -3.49
N GLY A 22 -10.64 -0.08 -2.22
CA GLY A 22 -10.89 -1.24 -1.36
C GLY A 22 -10.23 -1.07 0.01
N ASP A 23 -10.02 -2.20 0.69
CA ASP A 23 -9.45 -2.23 2.03
C ASP A 23 -8.58 -3.48 2.26
N ILE A 24 -7.80 -3.46 3.34
CA ILE A 24 -7.02 -4.60 3.82
C ILE A 24 -7.03 -4.65 5.35
N SER A 25 -7.22 -5.86 5.89
CA SER A 25 -7.18 -6.10 7.33
C SER A 25 -5.77 -6.52 7.75
N THR A 26 -5.05 -5.63 8.43
CA THR A 26 -3.69 -5.87 8.92
C THR A 26 -3.38 -4.94 10.10
N ASN A 27 -2.20 -5.05 10.70
CA ASN A 27 -1.76 -4.16 11.77
C ASN A 27 -0.73 -3.14 11.24
N TYR A 28 -0.50 -2.08 12.01
CA TYR A 28 0.44 -1.01 11.62
C TYR A 28 1.86 -1.51 11.41
N ASN A 29 2.33 -2.45 12.24
CA ASN A 29 3.70 -2.95 12.16
C ASN A 29 3.91 -3.76 10.87
N ASP A 30 2.95 -4.61 10.47
CA ASP A 30 3.04 -5.34 9.21
C ASP A 30 3.16 -4.38 8.00
N LEU A 31 2.44 -3.26 8.03
CA LEU A 31 2.57 -2.20 7.03
C LEU A 31 3.94 -1.53 7.09
N VAL A 32 4.47 -1.25 8.27
CA VAL A 32 5.81 -0.67 8.43
C VAL A 32 6.92 -1.61 7.99
N ASP A 33 6.82 -2.89 8.32
CA ASP A 33 7.79 -3.91 7.95
C ASP A 33 7.80 -4.14 6.43
N THR A 34 6.63 -3.99 5.79
CA THR A 34 6.45 -4.19 4.34
C THR A 34 6.80 -2.94 3.52
N PHE A 35 6.29 -1.78 3.92
CA PHE A 35 6.32 -0.54 3.12
C PHE A 35 7.25 0.53 3.71
N GLY A 36 7.81 0.30 4.90
CA GLY A 36 8.54 1.32 5.66
C GLY A 36 7.61 2.28 6.39
N LYS A 37 8.16 3.39 6.89
CA LYS A 37 7.38 4.41 7.62
C LYS A 37 6.33 5.08 6.71
N PRO A 38 5.22 5.59 7.28
CA PRO A 38 4.24 6.37 6.54
C PRO A 38 4.87 7.51 5.75
N SER A 39 4.31 7.81 4.58
CA SER A 39 4.69 8.98 3.75
C SER A 39 4.18 10.28 4.35
N ARG A 40 3.03 10.23 5.04
CA ARG A 40 2.36 11.37 5.65
C ARG A 40 1.80 10.98 7.02
N GLU A 41 1.81 11.94 7.94
CA GLU A 41 1.30 11.80 9.30
C GLU A 41 0.51 13.06 9.68
N ASP A 42 -0.41 12.94 10.64
CA ASP A 42 -1.16 14.04 11.26
C ASP A 42 -1.96 14.90 10.26
N GLN A 43 -2.70 14.25 9.37
CA GLN A 43 -3.67 14.91 8.48
C GLN A 43 -5.06 14.98 9.14
N ASP A 44 -5.91 15.92 8.71
CA ASP A 44 -7.24 16.19 9.32
C ASP A 44 -8.08 14.94 9.63
N LYS A 45 -8.23 14.04 8.65
CA LYS A 45 -9.05 12.82 8.78
C LYS A 45 -8.25 11.53 8.77
N VAL A 46 -6.94 11.63 8.60
CA VAL A 46 -6.05 10.51 8.34
C VAL A 46 -4.84 10.69 9.23
N ASN A 47 -4.64 9.79 10.18
CA ASN A 47 -3.53 9.89 11.10
C ASN A 47 -2.21 9.52 10.41
N VAL A 48 -2.23 8.50 9.55
CA VAL A 48 -1.07 8.01 8.79
C VAL A 48 -1.49 7.55 7.40
N GLU A 49 -0.63 7.84 6.42
CA GLU A 49 -0.85 7.46 5.01
C GLU A 49 0.46 7.02 4.36
N TRP A 50 0.40 5.93 3.61
CA TRP A 50 1.48 5.49 2.72
C TRP A 50 1.12 5.84 1.29
N ASP A 51 1.97 6.64 0.65
CA ASP A 51 1.88 6.96 -0.78
C ASP A 51 2.80 6.04 -1.55
N ILE A 52 2.24 5.15 -2.39
CA ILE A 52 2.93 4.01 -2.97
C ILE A 52 2.90 4.09 -4.50
N LEU A 53 4.05 3.89 -5.13
CA LEU A 53 4.19 3.69 -6.57
C LEU A 53 4.78 2.30 -6.82
N PHE A 54 3.96 1.42 -7.38
CA PHE A 54 4.38 0.12 -7.89
C PHE A 54 4.90 0.26 -9.31
N THR A 55 6.04 -0.34 -9.61
CA THR A 55 6.48 -0.61 -10.99
C THR A 55 6.28 -2.09 -11.25
N ILE A 56 5.48 -2.40 -12.26
CA ILE A 56 5.05 -3.76 -12.58
C ILE A 56 5.25 -4.07 -14.05
N ILE A 57 5.25 -5.36 -14.36
CA ILE A 57 5.17 -5.89 -15.70
C ILE A 57 4.02 -6.89 -15.80
N ASP A 58 3.19 -6.73 -16.82
CA ASP A 58 2.11 -7.66 -17.11
C ASP A 58 2.69 -8.99 -17.63
N GLU A 59 2.04 -10.10 -17.30
CA GLU A 59 2.43 -11.41 -17.84
C GLU A 59 2.40 -11.42 -19.38
N GLY A 60 3.52 -11.79 -19.99
CA GLY A 60 3.70 -11.77 -21.44
C GLY A 60 3.98 -10.39 -22.04
N SER A 61 4.16 -9.35 -21.21
CA SER A 61 4.65 -8.03 -21.61
C SER A 61 6.13 -7.89 -21.29
N ASP A 62 6.85 -7.12 -22.12
CA ASP A 62 8.22 -6.64 -21.84
C ASP A 62 8.22 -5.14 -21.45
N ILE A 63 7.05 -4.54 -21.26
CA ILE A 63 6.87 -3.11 -20.97
C ILE A 63 6.52 -2.94 -19.50
N GLU A 64 7.36 -2.20 -18.78
CA GLU A 64 7.08 -1.76 -17.43
C GLU A 64 6.01 -0.66 -17.42
N ARG A 65 5.13 -0.71 -16.43
CA ARG A 65 4.20 0.38 -16.13
C ARG A 65 4.11 0.61 -14.64
N THR A 66 3.48 1.72 -14.28
CA THR A 66 3.33 2.11 -12.87
C THR A 66 1.88 2.12 -12.43
N VAL A 67 1.66 1.74 -11.17
CA VAL A 67 0.35 1.82 -10.50
C VAL A 67 0.54 2.58 -9.19
N VAL A 68 -0.31 3.58 -8.97
CA VAL A 68 -0.36 4.37 -7.73
C VAL A 68 -1.35 3.74 -6.77
N ALA A 69 -0.97 3.62 -5.50
CA ALA A 69 -1.84 3.24 -4.41
C ALA A 69 -1.60 4.13 -3.18
N THR A 70 -2.63 4.28 -2.35
CA THR A 70 -2.47 4.77 -0.98
C THR A 70 -2.96 3.75 0.02
N ILE A 71 -2.37 3.71 1.21
CA ILE A 71 -2.89 2.96 2.37
C ILE A 71 -3.09 3.97 3.50
N TYR A 72 -4.28 4.04 4.08
CA TYR A 72 -4.59 5.05 5.09
C TYR A 72 -5.62 4.60 6.10
N ASP A 73 -5.56 5.17 7.31
CA ASP A 73 -6.66 5.10 8.26
C ASP A 73 -7.70 6.19 7.99
N TRP A 74 -8.93 6.00 8.47
CA TRP A 74 -10.00 6.97 8.22
C TRP A 74 -10.77 7.34 9.48
N LYS A 75 -10.72 8.64 9.80
CA LYS A 75 -11.47 9.31 10.87
C LYS A 75 -11.31 8.65 12.24
N LEU A 76 -10.10 8.23 12.55
CA LEU A 76 -9.75 7.75 13.89
C LEU A 76 -9.15 8.88 14.74
N PRO A 77 -9.27 8.79 16.08
CA PRO A 77 -8.65 9.77 16.98
C PRO A 77 -7.10 9.65 17.02
N SER A 78 -6.55 8.53 16.58
CA SER A 78 -5.11 8.25 16.51
C SER A 78 -4.84 7.09 15.55
N ALA A 79 -3.60 6.95 15.07
CA ALA A 79 -3.18 5.83 14.23
C ALA A 79 -3.46 4.48 14.93
N PRO A 80 -4.11 3.52 14.25
CA PRO A 80 -4.45 2.23 14.85
C PRO A 80 -3.23 1.32 14.86
N LEU A 81 -2.81 0.87 16.05
CA LEU A 81 -1.64 -0.01 16.21
C LEU A 81 -1.98 -1.51 16.12
N GLY A 82 -3.22 -1.87 16.45
CA GLY A 82 -3.71 -3.24 16.39
C GLY A 82 -4.22 -3.62 14.99
N GLN A 83 -4.93 -4.75 14.92
CA GLN A 83 -5.64 -5.13 13.70
C GLN A 83 -6.67 -4.07 13.33
N TYR A 84 -6.61 -3.59 12.10
CA TYR A 84 -7.49 -2.55 11.59
C TYR A 84 -7.81 -2.78 10.11
N HIS A 85 -8.96 -2.25 9.67
CA HIS A 85 -9.39 -2.23 8.28
C HIS A 85 -8.83 -0.99 7.60
N TRP A 86 -7.61 -1.10 7.09
CA TRP A 86 -6.93 -0.02 6.37
C TRP A 86 -7.58 0.19 5.01
N HIS A 87 -7.82 1.44 4.65
CA HIS A 87 -8.36 1.80 3.35
C HIS A 87 -7.25 1.82 2.30
N ILE A 88 -7.58 1.38 1.09
CA ILE A 88 -6.69 1.42 -0.06
C ILE A 88 -7.27 2.37 -1.10
N GLY A 89 -6.49 3.39 -1.44
CA GLY A 89 -6.79 4.32 -2.52
C GLY A 89 -6.02 4.00 -3.79
N GLY A 90 -6.53 4.47 -4.93
CA GLY A 90 -5.87 4.36 -6.22
C GLY A 90 -6.76 4.86 -7.37
N TYR A 91 -6.24 4.78 -8.60
CA TYR A 91 -6.99 5.12 -9.82
C TYR A 91 -7.82 3.96 -10.37
N SER A 92 -7.56 2.74 -9.92
CA SER A 92 -8.26 1.53 -10.32
C SER A 92 -8.21 0.46 -9.22
N PRO A 93 -9.09 -0.56 -9.28
CA PRO A 93 -9.07 -1.69 -8.33
C PRO A 93 -7.74 -2.44 -8.27
N GLU A 94 -6.90 -2.33 -9.31
CA GLU A 94 -5.58 -2.95 -9.37
C GLU A 94 -4.64 -2.51 -8.22
N SER A 95 -4.82 -1.27 -7.73
CA SER A 95 -4.11 -0.79 -6.53
C SER A 95 -4.32 -1.70 -5.32
N VAL A 96 -5.54 -2.24 -5.16
CA VAL A 96 -5.91 -3.15 -4.07
C VAL A 96 -5.21 -4.50 -4.22
N ASP A 97 -5.20 -5.04 -5.44
CA ASP A 97 -4.58 -6.33 -5.73
C ASP A 97 -3.08 -6.28 -5.48
N LEU A 98 -2.40 -5.21 -5.92
CA LEU A 98 -0.96 -5.04 -5.72
C LEU A 98 -0.57 -4.84 -4.26
N VAL A 99 -1.33 -4.06 -3.49
CA VAL A 99 -1.09 -3.89 -2.05
C VAL A 99 -1.23 -5.22 -1.32
N ARG A 100 -2.30 -5.98 -1.59
CA ARG A 100 -2.55 -7.29 -0.98
C ARG A 100 -1.48 -8.31 -1.36
N GLN A 101 -1.12 -8.36 -2.64
CA GLN A 101 -0.07 -9.25 -3.15
C GLN A 101 1.26 -8.97 -2.46
N TYR A 102 1.71 -7.70 -2.45
CA TYR A 102 3.01 -7.35 -1.90
C TYR A 102 3.09 -7.60 -0.39
N LEU A 103 2.04 -7.25 0.37
CA LEU A 103 1.96 -7.53 1.80
C LEU A 103 2.06 -9.04 2.08
N TYR A 104 1.29 -9.85 1.34
CA TYR A 104 1.29 -11.30 1.52
C TYR A 104 2.65 -11.93 1.17
N GLU A 105 3.28 -11.48 0.09
CA GLU A 105 4.61 -11.95 -0.33
C GLU A 105 5.66 -11.65 0.75
N ILE A 106 5.68 -10.44 1.32
CA ILE A 106 6.66 -10.08 2.36
C ILE A 106 6.42 -10.90 3.65
N ILE A 107 5.19 -10.94 4.15
CA ILE A 107 4.85 -11.67 5.39
C ILE A 107 5.18 -13.16 5.27
N THR A 108 4.87 -13.78 4.12
CA THR A 108 5.14 -15.21 3.89
C THR A 108 6.64 -15.48 3.81
N ASN A 109 7.39 -14.63 3.10
CA ASN A 109 8.85 -14.77 2.97
C ASN A 109 9.59 -14.58 4.31
N GLU A 110 9.04 -13.80 5.25
CA GLU A 110 9.59 -13.69 6.60
C GLU A 110 9.31 -14.92 7.47
N GLY A 111 8.15 -15.57 7.29
CA GLY A 111 7.80 -16.81 7.97
C GLY A 111 8.71 -17.98 7.63
N GLU A 112 9.24 -18.01 6.39
CA GLU A 112 10.19 -19.04 5.93
C GLU A 112 11.65 -18.78 6.34
N ARG A 113 11.98 -17.56 6.77
CA ARG A 113 13.34 -17.17 7.21
C ARG A 113 13.56 -17.29 8.73
N LYS A 114 12.53 -17.62 9.51
CA LYS A 114 12.58 -17.84 10.96
C LYS A 114 12.59 -19.33 11.28
#